data_AF-A0AAJ1ZXA8-F1
#
_entry.id   AF-A0AAJ1ZXA8-F1
#
_cell.length_a   1.000
_cell.length_b   1.000
_cell.length_c   1.000
_cell.angle_alpha   90.00
_cell.angle_beta   90.00
_cell.angle_gamma   90.00
#
_symmetry.space_group_name_H-M   'P 1'
#
loop_
_entity.id
_entity.type
_entity.pdbx_description
1 polymer ?
#
loop_
_entity_poly.entity_id
_entity_poly.type
_entity_poly.pdbx_seq_one_letter_code
_entity_poly.pdbx_strand_id
1 'polypeptide(L)'
;MAQRLVGLALVAMVTVAHAACEPRDLGCAIFDGEHPLSAHLRDDDRTLPAWTTRCVNCHVGTSKAAAFAPPLTRESLLGETRRRGGPMSHYDPIAFCRAIKDGVDPADIVLRRAMPRYKIADAQCAALWQFVMSR
;
A
#
# COMPACT_ATOMS: atom_id res chain seq x y z
N MET A 1 -54.87 -32.94 12.49
CA MET A 1 -54.57 -31.84 11.54
C MET A 1 -53.78 -30.76 12.25
N ALA A 2 -52.73 -30.23 11.58
CA ALA A 2 -52.10 -28.90 11.75
C ALA A 2 -51.41 -28.60 13.10
N GLN A 3 -50.23 -27.96 13.21
CA GLN A 3 -49.32 -27.26 12.29
C GLN A 3 -47.92 -27.29 12.93
N ARG A 4 -46.85 -27.51 12.16
CA ARG A 4 -45.47 -27.19 12.57
C ARG A 4 -45.09 -25.84 11.96
N LEU A 5 -44.89 -24.82 12.80
CA LEU A 5 -44.30 -23.55 12.42
C LEU A 5 -42.78 -23.75 12.27
N VAL A 6 -42.30 -23.76 11.04
CA VAL A 6 -40.85 -23.68 10.74
C VAL A 6 -40.56 -22.21 10.44
N GLY A 7 -39.96 -21.51 11.41
CA GLY A 7 -39.42 -20.17 11.21
C GLY A 7 -38.09 -20.27 10.46
N LEU A 8 -38.05 -19.84 9.20
CA LEU A 8 -36.80 -19.61 8.48
C LEU A 8 -36.17 -18.32 9.02
N ALA A 9 -35.06 -18.45 9.75
CA ALA A 9 -34.21 -17.31 10.08
C ALA A 9 -33.34 -16.96 8.86
N LEU A 10 -33.61 -15.81 8.21
CA LEU A 10 -32.70 -15.23 7.23
C LEU A 10 -31.45 -14.70 7.96
N VAL A 11 -30.33 -15.39 7.77
CA VAL A 11 -29.01 -14.85 8.15
C VAL A 11 -28.56 -13.90 7.04
N ALA A 12 -28.66 -12.60 7.30
CA ALA A 12 -28.09 -11.57 6.42
C ALA A 12 -26.56 -11.60 6.54
N MET A 13 -25.89 -12.19 5.55
CA MET A 13 -24.43 -12.10 5.42
C MET A 13 -24.08 -10.69 4.98
N VAL A 14 -23.59 -9.86 5.90
CA VAL A 14 -23.02 -8.55 5.57
C VAL A 14 -21.63 -8.79 4.97
N THR A 15 -21.54 -8.80 3.65
CA THR A 15 -20.25 -8.77 2.96
C THR A 15 -19.67 -7.37 3.11
N VAL A 16 -18.59 -7.24 3.89
CA VAL A 16 -17.77 -6.04 3.89
C VAL A 16 -17.07 -5.98 2.54
N ALA A 17 -17.65 -5.24 1.59
CA ALA A 17 -17.01 -4.94 0.33
C ALA A 17 -15.79 -4.06 0.64
N HIS A 18 -14.60 -4.52 0.26
CA HIS A 18 -13.50 -3.60 0.07
C HIS A 18 -13.95 -2.65 -1.04
N ALA A 19 -13.95 -1.34 -0.77
CA ALA A 19 -14.31 -0.37 -1.79
C ALA A 19 -13.33 -0.56 -2.95
N ALA A 20 -13.83 -1.04 -4.09
CA ALA A 20 -13.04 -1.18 -5.30
C ALA A 20 -12.57 0.21 -5.74
N CYS A 21 -11.41 0.26 -6.38
CA CYS A 21 -10.90 1.51 -6.91
C CYS A 21 -11.86 2.06 -7.97
N GLU A 22 -12.08 3.37 -7.96
CA GLU A 22 -12.77 4.02 -9.06
C GLU A 22 -12.00 3.71 -10.36
N PRO A 23 -12.67 3.38 -11.49
CA PRO A 23 -12.01 2.93 -12.72
C PRO A 23 -10.95 3.87 -13.31
N ARG A 24 -10.88 5.12 -12.82
CA ARG A 24 -9.94 6.15 -13.25
C ARG A 24 -8.82 6.43 -12.23
N ASP A 25 -8.90 5.85 -11.03
CA ASP A 25 -7.88 6.04 -10.01
C ASP A 25 -6.75 5.02 -10.16
N LEU A 26 -5.80 5.36 -11.03
CA LEU A 26 -4.59 4.57 -11.24
C LEU A 26 -3.77 4.40 -9.95
N GLY A 27 -3.78 5.40 -9.05
CA GLY A 27 -3.01 5.34 -7.81
C GLY A 27 -3.59 4.31 -6.84
N CYS A 28 -4.92 4.30 -6.69
CA CYS A 28 -5.65 3.27 -5.97
C CYS A 28 -5.40 1.89 -6.60
N ALA A 29 -5.56 1.77 -7.92
CA ALA A 29 -5.39 0.50 -8.62
C ALA A 29 -4.00 -0.10 -8.42
N ILE A 30 -2.94 0.73 -8.41
CA ILE A 30 -1.58 0.29 -8.06
C ILE A 30 -1.50 -0.13 -6.59
N PHE A 31 -2.04 0.68 -5.68
CA PHE A 31 -1.96 0.44 -4.24
C PHE A 31 -2.60 -0.89 -3.82
N ASP A 32 -3.80 -1.17 -4.35
CA ASP A 32 -4.57 -2.40 -4.08
C ASP A 32 -4.19 -3.57 -5.00
N GLY A 33 -3.37 -3.31 -6.02
CA GLY A 33 -2.85 -4.32 -6.94
C GLY A 33 -3.82 -4.79 -8.01
N GLU A 34 -4.83 -3.99 -8.33
CA GLU A 34 -5.65 -4.13 -9.54
C GLU A 34 -4.82 -3.80 -10.80
N HIS A 35 -3.86 -2.89 -10.69
CA HIS A 35 -2.82 -2.61 -11.68
C HIS A 35 -1.46 -3.10 -11.16
N PRO A 36 -1.10 -4.39 -11.38
CA PRO A 36 0.10 -4.97 -10.79
C PRO A 36 1.37 -4.38 -11.41
N LEU A 37 2.35 -4.11 -10.55
CA LEU A 37 3.68 -3.65 -10.94
C LEU A 37 4.71 -4.77 -10.75
N SER A 38 5.64 -4.91 -11.69
CA SER A 38 6.77 -5.82 -11.53
C SER A 38 7.72 -5.29 -10.46
N ALA A 39 8.13 -6.13 -9.52
CA ALA A 39 9.09 -5.78 -8.49
C ALA A 39 10.01 -6.96 -8.15
N HIS A 40 11.11 -6.66 -7.48
CA HIS A 40 12.06 -7.63 -6.95
C HIS A 40 12.51 -7.18 -5.55
N LEU A 41 13.07 -8.09 -4.76
CA LEU A 41 13.64 -7.72 -3.46
C LEU A 41 15.09 -7.29 -3.63
N ARG A 42 15.58 -6.46 -2.71
CA ARG A 42 17.00 -6.15 -2.69
C ARG A 42 17.82 -7.45 -2.52
N ASP A 43 18.88 -7.57 -3.30
CA ASP A 43 19.78 -8.73 -3.32
C ASP A 43 19.09 -10.04 -3.80
N ASP A 44 17.99 -9.93 -4.56
CA ASP A 44 17.30 -11.05 -5.23
C ASP A 44 16.56 -10.53 -6.49
N ASP A 45 17.14 -10.77 -7.67
CA ASP A 45 16.61 -10.24 -8.93
C ASP A 45 15.40 -11.00 -9.49
N ARG A 46 14.92 -12.03 -8.78
CA ARG A 46 13.71 -12.75 -9.19
C ARG A 46 12.51 -11.83 -9.09
N THR A 47 11.73 -11.80 -10.17
CA THR A 47 10.47 -11.05 -10.18
C THR A 47 9.50 -11.68 -9.20
N LEU A 48 8.92 -10.85 -8.35
CA LEU A 48 7.91 -11.25 -7.39
C LEU A 48 6.58 -11.57 -8.09
N PRO A 49 5.80 -12.56 -7.59
CA PRO A 49 4.44 -12.78 -8.06
C PRO A 49 3.58 -11.52 -7.87
N ALA A 50 2.72 -11.20 -8.84
CA ALA A 50 1.92 -9.97 -8.82
C ALA A 50 1.05 -9.78 -7.56
N TRP A 51 0.63 -10.87 -6.90
CA TRP A 51 -0.18 -10.79 -5.69
C TRP A 51 0.61 -10.36 -4.45
N THR A 52 1.95 -10.47 -4.45
CA THR A 52 2.80 -10.07 -3.32
C THR A 52 3.25 -8.61 -3.41
N THR A 53 3.11 -7.97 -4.57
CA THR A 53 3.59 -6.59 -4.84
C THR A 53 2.53 -5.52 -4.58
N ARG A 54 1.42 -5.86 -3.92
CA ARG A 54 0.36 -4.90 -3.57
C ARG A 54 0.78 -4.09 -2.35
N CYS A 55 0.75 -2.76 -2.44
CA CYS A 55 1.17 -1.90 -1.33
C CYS A 55 0.31 -2.15 -0.07
N VAL A 56 -0.99 -2.37 -0.26
CA VAL A 56 -1.96 -2.65 0.80
C VAL A 56 -1.55 -3.83 1.69
N ASN A 57 -0.88 -4.85 1.14
CA ASN A 57 -0.48 -6.04 1.89
C ASN A 57 0.49 -5.73 3.04
N CYS A 58 1.28 -4.67 2.93
CA CYS A 58 2.29 -4.31 3.94
C CYS A 58 1.94 -3.05 4.71
N HIS A 59 1.27 -2.09 4.07
CA HIS A 59 1.08 -0.75 4.60
C HIS A 59 -0.30 -0.52 5.23
N VAL A 60 -1.21 -1.51 5.16
CA VAL A 60 -2.52 -1.44 5.83
C VAL A 60 -2.62 -2.53 6.89
N GLY A 61 -2.91 -2.12 8.12
CA GLY A 61 -3.23 -3.04 9.20
C GLY A 61 -4.67 -3.56 9.09
N THR A 62 -4.94 -4.67 9.75
CA THR A 62 -6.31 -5.21 9.88
C THR A 62 -6.80 -5.01 11.32
N SER A 63 -8.07 -5.31 11.59
CA SER A 63 -8.60 -5.33 12.97
C SER A 63 -7.88 -6.32 13.89
N LYS A 64 -7.13 -7.29 13.34
CA LYS A 64 -6.46 -8.35 14.10
C LYS A 64 -4.94 -8.19 14.17
N ALA A 65 -4.33 -7.36 13.32
CA ALA A 65 -2.89 -7.22 13.23
C ALA A 65 -2.48 -5.83 12.72
N ALA A 66 -1.43 -5.27 13.33
CA ALA A 66 -0.80 -4.05 12.84
C ALA A 66 -0.19 -4.25 11.44
N ALA A 67 0.00 -3.15 10.71
CA ALA A 67 0.69 -3.16 9.43
C ALA A 67 2.14 -3.67 9.58
N PHE A 68 2.63 -4.38 8.58
CA PHE A 68 4.02 -4.88 8.56
C PHE A 68 5.04 -3.75 8.32
N ALA A 69 4.63 -2.72 7.58
CA ALA A 69 5.39 -1.53 7.26
C ALA A 69 4.69 -0.27 7.81
N PRO A 70 5.40 0.87 7.95
CA PRO A 70 4.76 2.14 8.30
C PRO A 70 3.59 2.43 7.36
N PRO A 71 2.47 2.97 7.85
CA PRO A 71 1.32 3.25 6.99
C PRO A 71 1.71 4.24 5.88
N LEU A 72 1.09 4.13 4.71
CA LEU A 72 1.21 5.12 3.63
C LEU A 72 0.01 6.05 3.70
N THR A 73 0.12 7.07 4.54
CA THR A 73 -0.87 8.17 4.66
C THR A 73 -0.14 9.51 4.50
N ARG A 74 -0.89 10.61 4.36
CA ARG A 74 -0.30 11.94 4.35
C ARG A 74 0.56 12.19 5.61
N GLU A 75 0.04 11.84 6.78
CA GLU A 75 0.69 12.15 8.06
C GLU A 75 2.01 11.41 8.22
N SER A 76 2.09 10.15 7.79
CA SER A 76 3.31 9.36 7.95
C SER A 76 4.42 9.77 6.97
N LEU A 77 4.05 10.30 5.80
CA LEU A 77 4.99 10.69 4.75
C LEU A 77 5.47 12.14 4.89
N LEU A 78 4.56 13.06 5.26
CA LEU A 78 4.90 14.46 5.49
C LEU A 78 5.36 14.72 6.93
N GLY A 79 5.18 13.75 7.82
CA GLY A 79 5.65 13.79 9.19
C GLY A 79 7.15 14.00 9.27
N GLU A 80 7.54 15.04 9.98
CA GLU A 80 8.92 15.42 10.25
C GLU A 80 9.69 14.28 10.97
N THR A 81 10.63 13.64 10.27
CA THR A 81 11.48 12.61 10.87
C THR A 81 12.87 13.18 11.14
N ARG A 82 13.27 13.24 12.42
CA ARG A 82 14.65 13.55 12.84
C ARG A 82 15.36 12.30 13.31
N ARG A 83 16.38 11.85 12.58
CA ARG A 83 17.24 10.74 13.04
C ARG A 83 18.56 11.29 13.57
N ARG A 84 18.86 11.02 14.85
CA ARG A 84 20.19 11.24 15.49
C ARG A 84 20.80 12.63 15.23
N GLY A 85 19.99 13.69 15.30
CA GLY A 85 20.47 15.07 15.09
C GLY A 85 20.77 15.43 13.63
N GLY A 86 20.50 14.54 12.68
CA GLY A 86 20.56 14.85 11.24
C GLY A 86 19.49 15.85 10.80
N PRO A 87 19.59 16.36 9.56
CA PRO A 87 18.62 17.31 9.02
C PRO A 87 17.22 16.70 8.99
N MET A 88 16.23 17.58 9.08
CA MET A 88 14.82 17.18 8.95
C MET A 88 14.59 16.69 7.52
N SER A 89 14.04 15.49 7.38
CA SER A 89 13.67 14.92 6.08
C SER A 89 12.19 14.56 6.10
N HIS A 90 11.49 14.89 5.03
CA HIS A 90 10.12 14.47 4.76
C HIS A 90 10.03 13.97 3.31
N TYR A 91 8.99 13.22 3.00
CA TYR A 91 8.75 12.80 1.62
C TYR A 91 8.16 13.96 0.81
N ASP A 92 8.73 14.17 -0.37
CA ASP A 92 8.09 14.86 -1.48
C ASP A 92 7.82 13.82 -2.62
N PRO A 93 7.17 14.21 -3.74
CA PRO A 93 6.91 13.27 -4.83
C PRO A 93 8.18 12.62 -5.40
N ILE A 94 9.30 13.34 -5.45
CA ILE A 94 10.56 12.86 -6.01
C ILE A 94 11.18 11.82 -5.08
N ALA A 95 11.29 12.13 -3.79
CA ALA A 95 11.83 11.25 -2.78
C ALA A 95 10.94 10.01 -2.57
N PHE A 96 9.61 10.14 -2.70
CA PHE A 96 8.68 9.01 -2.69
C PHE A 96 8.94 8.06 -3.88
N CYS A 97 9.09 8.59 -5.09
CA CYS A 97 9.38 7.76 -6.25
C CYS A 97 10.76 7.11 -6.17
N ARG A 98 11.76 7.80 -5.61
CA ARG A 98 13.08 7.21 -5.32
C ARG A 98 12.96 6.06 -4.31
N ALA A 99 12.18 6.23 -3.26
CA ALA A 99 11.95 5.17 -2.27
C ALA A 99 11.32 3.91 -2.88
N ILE A 100 10.37 4.07 -3.81
CA ILE A 100 9.69 2.94 -4.47
C ILE A 100 10.58 2.27 -5.51
N LYS A 101 11.31 3.04 -6.31
CA LYS A 101 12.17 2.51 -7.39
C LYS A 101 13.47 1.91 -6.85
N ASP A 102 14.14 2.66 -5.97
CA ASP A 102 15.52 2.38 -5.57
C ASP A 102 15.59 1.81 -4.14
N GLY A 103 14.52 1.93 -3.37
CA GLY A 103 14.49 1.50 -1.98
C GLY A 103 15.31 2.42 -1.08
N VAL A 104 15.29 3.74 -1.32
CA VAL A 104 16.04 4.74 -0.54
C VAL A 104 15.12 5.86 -0.06
N ASP A 105 15.12 6.14 1.24
CA ASP A 105 14.28 7.17 1.86
C ASP A 105 14.84 8.60 1.67
N PRO A 106 14.09 9.66 2.05
CA PRO A 106 14.52 11.05 1.89
C PRO A 106 15.75 11.44 2.73
N ALA A 107 16.17 10.59 3.67
CA ALA A 107 17.39 10.77 4.47
C ALA A 107 18.55 9.92 3.92
N ASP A 108 18.46 9.46 2.67
CA ASP A 108 19.43 8.59 2.00
C ASP A 108 19.62 7.22 2.68
N ILE A 109 18.66 6.78 3.49
CA ILE A 109 18.72 5.48 4.15
C ILE A 109 18.09 4.43 3.25
N VAL A 110 18.84 3.35 3.03
CA VAL A 110 18.33 2.19 2.31
C VAL A 110 17.23 1.51 3.12
N LEU A 111 16.07 1.34 2.50
CA LEU A 111 14.92 0.67 3.09
C LEU A 111 15.21 -0.81 3.36
N ARG A 112 14.38 -1.40 4.24
CA ARG A 112 14.47 -2.81 4.63
C ARG A 112 14.42 -3.70 3.39
N ARG A 113 15.18 -4.81 3.39
CA ARG A 113 15.21 -5.79 2.28
C ARG A 113 13.83 -6.29 1.85
N ALA A 114 12.89 -6.37 2.79
CA ALA A 114 11.52 -6.79 2.54
C ALA A 114 10.68 -5.77 1.75
N MET A 115 11.13 -4.52 1.60
CA MET A 115 10.48 -3.54 0.75
C MET A 115 10.87 -3.81 -0.72
N PRO A 116 9.91 -4.12 -1.61
CA PRO A 116 10.21 -4.37 -3.01
C PRO A 116 10.71 -3.12 -3.74
N ARG A 117 11.57 -3.31 -4.73
CA ARG A 117 11.97 -2.30 -5.71
C ARG A 117 11.13 -2.46 -6.97
N TYR A 118 10.34 -1.43 -7.28
CA TYR A 118 9.33 -1.51 -8.33
C TYR A 118 9.84 -0.97 -9.66
N LYS A 119 9.51 -1.67 -10.74
CA LYS A 119 9.57 -1.15 -12.10
C LYS A 119 8.31 -0.33 -12.34
N ILE A 120 8.37 0.95 -12.01
CA ILE A 120 7.25 1.89 -12.08
C ILE A 120 7.61 3.09 -12.97
N ALA A 121 6.71 3.46 -13.89
CA ALA A 121 6.87 4.66 -14.71
C ALA A 121 6.59 5.93 -13.90
N ASP A 122 7.12 7.08 -14.32
CA ASP A 122 6.95 8.35 -13.60
C ASP A 122 5.48 8.73 -13.42
N ALA A 123 4.67 8.58 -14.46
CA ALA A 123 3.22 8.85 -14.39
C ALA A 123 2.49 7.93 -13.41
N GLN A 124 2.88 6.65 -13.33
CA GLN A 124 2.31 5.69 -12.38
C GLN A 124 2.69 6.05 -10.94
N CYS A 125 3.95 6.43 -10.72
CA CYS A 125 4.41 6.84 -9.39
C CYS A 125 3.74 8.15 -8.95
N ALA A 126 3.58 9.11 -9.86
CA ALA A 126 2.84 10.34 -9.58
C ALA A 126 1.38 10.05 -9.22
N ALA A 127 0.69 9.16 -9.93
CA ALA A 127 -0.67 8.76 -9.60
C ALA A 127 -0.76 8.10 -8.21
N LEU A 128 0.17 7.19 -7.90
CA LEU A 128 0.26 6.55 -6.59
C LEU A 128 0.52 7.57 -5.46
N TRP A 129 1.40 8.54 -5.69
CA TRP A 129 1.64 9.63 -4.73
C TRP A 129 0.35 10.41 -4.46
N GLN A 130 -0.37 10.83 -5.50
CA GLN A 130 -1.63 11.58 -5.34
C GLN A 130 -2.67 10.79 -4.55
N PHE A 131 -2.81 9.50 -4.85
CA PHE A 131 -3.70 8.62 -4.10
C PHE A 131 -3.30 8.55 -2.63
N VAL A 132 -2.03 8.26 -2.32
CA VAL A 132 -1.55 8.18 -0.93
C VAL A 132 -1.70 9.50 -0.19
N MET A 133 -1.49 10.64 -0.87
CA MET A 133 -1.76 11.94 -0.28
C MET A 133 -3.25 12.14 0.00
N SER A 134 -4.18 11.51 -0.69
CA SER A 134 -5.61 11.64 -0.36
C SER A 134 -6.04 10.81 0.86
N ARG A 135 -5.16 9.95 1.40
CA ARG A 135 -5.43 9.04 2.52
C ARG A 135 -5.04 9.61 3.88
#